data_AF-A0A951L348-F1
#
_entry.id   AF-A0A951L348-F1
#
_cell.length_a   1.000
_cell.length_b   1.000
_cell.length_c   1.000
_cell.angle_alpha   90.00
_cell.angle_beta   90.00
_cell.angle_gamma   90.00
#
_symmetry.space_group_name_H-M   'P 1'
#
loop_
_entity.id
_entity.type
_entity.pdbx_description
1 polymer ?
#
loop_
_entity_poly.entity_id
_entity_poly.type
_entity_poly.pdbx_seq_one_letter_code
_entity_poly.pdbx_strand_id
1 'polypeptide(L)' 'WMQLELRSGWSTLRVDSRIIGFSELVTSSAQAAAMRGLQLDPATSANLQVLGIVRRAVMAPSRELAAGGAE' A
#
# COMPACT_ATOMS: atom_id res chain seq x y z
N TRP A 1 12.14 7.43 2.41
CA TRP A 1 12.09 6.51 1.26
C TRP A 1 12.29 7.37 0.05
N MET A 2 13.54 7.46 -0.39
CA MET A 2 13.91 8.06 -1.65
C MET A 2 15.35 7.63 -1.84
N GLN A 3 15.65 7.13 -3.03
CA GLN A 3 17.02 6.94 -3.45
C GLN A 3 17.33 8.12 -4.37
N LEU A 4 18.23 8.99 -3.92
CA LEU A 4 18.76 10.05 -4.75
C LEU A 4 20.16 9.64 -5.21
N GLU A 5 20.34 9.52 -6.52
CA GLU A 5 21.63 9.30 -7.13
C GLU A 5 22.08 10.58 -7.82
N LEU A 6 23.15 11.18 -7.31
CA LEU A 6 23.79 12.36 -7.88
C LEU A 6 25.09 11.93 -8.56
N ARG A 7 25.18 12.15 -9.86
CA ARG A 7 26.36 11.80 -10.67
C ARG A 7 27.09 13.07 -11.10
N SER A 8 28.41 13.12 -10.88
CA SER A 8 29.27 14.21 -11.37
C SER A 8 30.62 13.65 -11.80
N GLY A 9 30.92 13.74 -13.11
CA GLY A 9 32.14 13.19 -13.70
C GLY A 9 32.34 11.72 -13.36
N TRP A 10 33.40 11.43 -12.60
CA TRP A 10 33.81 10.07 -12.18
C TRP A 10 33.24 9.65 -10.82
N SER A 11 32.39 10.50 -10.20
CA SER A 11 31.86 10.27 -8.85
C SER A 11 30.34 10.09 -8.87
N THR A 12 29.88 9.18 -8.02
CA THR A 12 28.45 8.95 -7.76
C THR A 12 28.20 9.01 -6.26
N LEU A 13 27.30 9.92 -5.85
CA LEU A 13 26.81 10.00 -4.48
C LEU A 13 25.41 9.39 -4.43
N ARG A 14 25.24 8.40 -3.55
CA ARG A 14 23.96 7.76 -3.31
C ARG A 14 23.47 8.09 -1.90
N VAL A 15 22.30 8.70 -1.81
CA VAL A 15 21.62 8.97 -0.54
C VAL A 15 20.44 8.02 -0.42
N ASP A 16 20.49 7.13 0.57
CA ASP A 16 19.39 6.22 0.90
C ASP A 16 18.60 6.75 2.11
N SER A 17 17.45 7.37 1.85
CA SER A 17 16.52 7.79 2.91
C SER A 17 15.68 6.60 3.39
N ARG A 18 15.94 6.14 4.63
CA ARG A 18 15.13 5.12 5.30
C ARG A 18 14.01 5.77 6.10
N ILE A 19 12.79 5.23 5.97
CA ILE A 19 11.69 5.51 6.90
C ILE A 19 11.66 4.33 7.86
N ILE A 20 11.90 4.60 9.14
CA ILE A 20 11.71 3.61 10.19
C ILE A 20 10.20 3.36 10.31
N GLY A 21 9.78 2.10 10.43
CA GLY A 21 8.37 1.74 10.53
C GLY A 21 7.59 1.85 9.21
N PHE A 22 8.29 1.80 8.07
CA PHE A 22 7.66 1.90 6.74
C PHE A 22 6.56 0.86 6.53
N SER A 23 6.81 -0.40 6.91
CA SER A 23 5.85 -1.49 6.74
C SER A 23 4.56 -1.23 7.52
N GLU A 24 4.66 -0.74 8.75
CA GLU A 24 3.52 -0.39 9.60
C GLU A 24 2.71 0.77 9.01
N LEU A 25 3.40 1.83 8.56
CA LEU A 25 2.76 2.98 7.92
C LEU A 25 1.99 2.60 6.66
N VAL A 26 2.62 1.78 5.81
CA VAL A 26 2.04 1.36 4.54
C VAL A 26 0.90 0.37 4.76
N THR A 27 1.03 -0.55 5.72
CA THR A 27 -0.07 -1.45 6.12
C THR A 27 -1.27 -0.65 6.60
N SER A 28 -1.06 0.32 7.50
CA SER A 28 -2.12 1.18 8.02
C SER A 28 -2.79 1.99 6.90
N SER A 29 -2.00 2.50 5.95
CA SER A 29 -2.50 3.28 4.82
C SER A 29 -3.31 2.42 3.83
N ALA A 30 -2.83 1.21 3.52
CA ALA A 30 -3.52 0.27 2.65
C ALA A 30 -4.85 -0.20 3.26
N GLN A 31 -4.88 -0.47 4.57
CA GLN A 31 -6.13 -0.76 5.30
C GLN A 31 -7.09 0.43 5.28
N ALA A 32 -6.58 1.64 5.52
CA ALA A 32 -7.36 2.87 5.48
C ALA A 32 -7.97 3.15 4.09
N ALA A 33 -7.24 2.83 3.01
CA ALA A 33 -7.74 2.90 1.64
C ALA A 33 -8.83 1.85 1.38
N ALA A 34 -8.59 0.59 1.78
CA ALA A 34 -9.56 -0.49 1.65
C ALA A 34 -10.88 -0.20 2.38
N MET A 35 -10.81 0.32 3.62
CA MET A 35 -12.00 0.73 4.39
C MET A 35 -12.80 1.85 3.72
N ARG A 36 -12.15 2.66 2.88
CA ARG A 36 -12.79 3.75 2.12
C ARG A 36 -13.22 3.33 0.71
N GLY A 37 -13.05 2.04 0.35
CA GLY A 37 -13.32 1.54 -1.00
C GLY A 37 -12.37 2.09 -2.07
N LEU A 38 -11.21 2.62 -1.67
CA LEU A 38 -10.20 3.11 -2.61
C LEU A 38 -9.39 1.94 -3.15
N GLN A 39 -9.31 1.87 -4.47
CA GLN A 39 -8.45 0.91 -5.16
C GLN A 39 -7.01 1.43 -5.17
N LEU A 40 -6.07 0.56 -4.87
CA LEU A 40 -4.66 0.83 -5.13
C LEU A 40 -4.40 0.68 -6.61
N ASP A 41 -3.57 1.55 -7.19
CA ASP A 41 -3.14 1.34 -8.57
C ASP A 41 -2.37 0.01 -8.69
N PRO A 42 -2.36 -0.62 -9.87
CA PRO A 42 -1.73 -1.93 -10.06
C PRO A 42 -0.25 -1.98 -9.68
N ALA A 43 0.51 -0.90 -9.94
CA ALA A 43 1.93 -0.86 -9.63
C ALA A 43 2.15 -0.79 -8.12
N THR A 44 1.36 0.01 -7.40
CA THR A 44 1.38 0.04 -5.94
C THR A 44 1.02 -1.33 -5.36
N SER A 45 -0.06 -1.97 -5.83
CA SER A 45 -0.45 -3.30 -5.36
C SER A 45 0.65 -4.35 -5.56
N ALA A 46 1.27 -4.38 -6.74
CA ALA A 46 2.39 -5.28 -7.04
C ALA A 46 3.60 -5.03 -6.12
N ASN A 47 3.96 -3.76 -5.91
CA ASN A 47 5.05 -3.39 -5.02
C ASN A 47 4.78 -3.86 -3.59
N LEU A 48 3.57 -3.66 -3.08
CA LEU A 48 3.22 -4.09 -1.72
C LEU A 48 3.20 -5.62 -1.56
N GLN A 49 2.86 -6.37 -2.60
CA GLN A 49 2.95 -7.84 -2.60
C GLN A 49 4.40 -8.32 -2.55
N VAL A 50 5.29 -7.74 -3.37
CA VAL A 50 6.73 -8.05 -3.36
C VAL A 50 7.34 -7.78 -1.98
N LEU A 51 6.88 -6.72 -1.30
CA LEU A 51 7.32 -6.36 0.03
C LEU A 51 6.67 -7.21 1.15
N GLY A 52 5.75 -8.12 0.82
CA GLY A 52 5.04 -8.96 1.79
C GLY A 52 4.03 -8.22 2.66
N ILE A 53 3.68 -6.97 2.31
CA ILE A 53 2.83 -6.07 3.12
C ILE A 53 1.34 -6.38 2.92
N VAL A 54 0.92 -6.92 1.76
CA VAL A 54 -0.49 -7.28 1.51
C VAL A 54 -0.67 -8.79 1.50
N ARG A 55 -0.87 -9.36 2.68
CA ARG A 55 -1.74 -10.54 2.86
C ARG A 55 -2.67 -10.25 4.02
N ARG A 56 -3.72 -9.49 3.73
CA ARG A 56 -5.08 -9.59 4.28
C ARG A 56 -5.85 -8.31 3.98
N ALA A 57 -6.10 -8.02 2.70
CA ALA A 57 -7.40 -7.47 2.37
C ALA A 57 -8.40 -8.61 2.63
N VAL A 58 -8.82 -8.79 3.89
CA VAL A 58 -10.09 -9.48 4.14
C VAL A 58 -11.09 -8.70 3.31
N MET A 59 -11.61 -9.33 2.26
CA MET A 59 -12.85 -8.87 1.65
C MET A 59 -13.80 -8.59 2.81
N ALA A 60 -14.11 -7.31 3.03
CA ALA A 60 -15.27 -7.00 3.85
C ALA A 60 -16.43 -7.76 3.20
N PRO A 61 -17.21 -8.56 3.96
CA PRO A 61 -18.37 -9.20 3.38
C PRO A 61 -19.19 -8.08 2.75
N SER A 62 -19.46 -8.19 1.45
CA SER A 62 -20.43 -7.35 0.78
C SER A 62 -21.66 -7.35 1.67
N ARG A 63 -22.04 -6.20 2.21
CA ARG A 63 -23.36 -6.03 2.83
C ARG A 63 -24.36 -6.12 1.68
N GLU A 64 -24.66 -7.35 1.29
CA GLU A 64 -25.92 -7.68 0.66
C GLU A 64 -26.96 -7.46 1.75
N LEU A 65 -27.49 -6.23 1.78
CA LEU A 65 -28.63 -5.92 2.61
C LEU A 65 -29.79 -6.69 2.00
N ALA A 66 -29.99 -7.89 2.53
CA ALA A 66 -31.24 -8.61 2.48
C ALA A 66 -32.34 -7.68 3.02
N ALA A 67 -33.00 -6.96 2.10
CA ALA A 67 -34.34 -6.43 2.31
C ALA A 67 -35.27 -7.25 1.42
N GLY A 68 -35.35 -8.54 1.72
CA GLY A 68 -36.46 -9.39 1.32
C GLY A 68 -37.43 -9.48 2.49
N GLY A 69 -38.64 -8.97 2.28
CA GLY A 69 -39.87 -9.49 2.90
C GLY A 69 -40.11 -9.18 4.38
N ALA A 70 -40.96 -8.19 4.64
CA ALA A 70 -42.00 -8.30 5.66
C ALA A 70 -43.23 -7.53 5.15
N GLU A 71 -44.23 -8.33 4.76
CA GLU A 71 -45.69 -8.10 4.70
C GLU A 71 -46.25 -6.68 4.50
#